data_AF-K1TW58-F1
#
_entry.id   AF-K1TW58-F1
#
_cell.length_a   1.000
_cell.length_b   1.000
_cell.length_c   1.000
_cell.angle_alpha   90.00
_cell.angle_beta   90.00
_cell.angle_gamma   90.00
#
_symmetry.space_group_name_H-M   'P 1'
#
loop_
_entity.id
_entity.type
_entity.pdbx_description
1 polymer ?
#
loop_
_entity_poly.entity_id
_entity_poly.type
_entity_poly.pdbx_seq_one_letter_code
_entity_poly.pdbx_strand_id
1 'polypeptide(L)'
;KGATLQYKDVARKIEKLHIIFEASGIKKGDKIAVCGRNSSHWGVTFLATLTYGAVIVPILHEFKADNVHNIVNHSEAKLLFVGDQVWENLNESAMPLLEGIMMMADFYILVSRSEKLDYAREHLNLFISMGFL
;
A
#
# COMPACT_ATOMS: atom_id res chain seq x y z
N LYS A 1 12.31 -8.43 -14.89
CA LYS A 1 11.67 -7.64 -15.99
C LYS A 1 10.39 -7.04 -15.42
N GLY A 2 10.18 -5.73 -15.54
CA GLY A 2 8.92 -5.10 -15.11
C GLY A 2 7.76 -5.54 -16.01
N ALA A 3 6.57 -5.67 -15.45
CA ALA A 3 5.37 -5.99 -16.22
C ALA A 3 4.90 -4.75 -17.00
N THR A 4 4.70 -4.91 -18.32
CA THR A 4 4.00 -3.91 -19.15
C THR A 4 2.52 -3.98 -18.84
N LEU A 5 1.94 -2.85 -18.45
CA LEU A 5 0.50 -2.71 -18.20
C LEU A 5 -0.12 -1.81 -19.26
N GLN A 6 -1.27 -2.21 -19.80
CA GLN A 6 -2.12 -1.29 -20.56
C GLN A 6 -2.94 -0.44 -19.57
N TYR A 7 -3.49 0.68 -20.03
CA TYR A 7 -4.33 1.54 -19.19
C TYR A 7 -5.49 0.79 -18.51
N LYS A 8 -6.12 -0.18 -19.20
CA LYS A 8 -7.16 -1.04 -18.62
C LYS A 8 -6.64 -1.90 -17.45
N ASP A 9 -5.39 -2.33 -17.50
CA ASP A 9 -4.78 -3.15 -16.44
C ASP A 9 -4.43 -2.28 -15.23
N VAL A 10 -3.98 -1.05 -15.48
CA VAL A 10 -3.76 -0.03 -14.44
C VAL A 10 -5.09 0.30 -13.74
N ALA A 11 -6.14 0.59 -14.50
CA ALA A 11 -7.47 0.92 -13.95
C ALA A 11 -8.01 -0.20 -13.05
N ARG A 12 -7.95 -1.46 -13.50
CA ARG A 12 -8.36 -2.63 -12.69
C ARG A 12 -7.56 -2.79 -11.41
N LYS A 13 -6.27 -2.46 -11.42
CA LYS A 13 -5.45 -2.52 -10.20
C LYS A 13 -5.74 -1.35 -9.25
N ILE A 14 -6.01 -0.16 -9.79
CA ILE A 14 -6.45 1.00 -9.00
C ILE A 14 -7.76 0.67 -8.27
N GLU A 15 -8.75 0.15 -8.99
CA GLU A 15 -10.03 -0.28 -8.42
C GLU A 15 -9.84 -1.30 -7.28
N LYS A 16 -8.99 -2.31 -7.47
CA LYS A 16 -8.65 -3.27 -6.42
C LYS A 16 -8.04 -2.61 -5.18
N LEU A 17 -7.13 -1.66 -5.38
CA LEU A 17 -6.53 -0.92 -4.28
C LEU A 17 -7.55 -0.02 -3.58
N HIS A 18 -8.51 0.57 -4.29
CA HIS A 18 -9.59 1.36 -3.68
C HIS A 18 -10.46 0.51 -2.76
N ILE A 19 -10.80 -0.72 -3.18
CA ILE A 19 -11.51 -1.69 -2.34
C ILE A 19 -10.69 -1.98 -1.07
N ILE A 20 -9.39 -2.21 -1.21
CA ILE A 20 -8.50 -2.44 -0.06
C ILE A 20 -8.49 -1.22 0.85
N PHE A 21 -8.36 -0.01 0.31
CA PHE A 21 -8.35 1.23 1.09
C PHE A 21 -9.65 1.42 1.85
N GLU A 22 -10.79 1.21 1.20
CA GLU A 22 -12.10 1.30 1.84
C GLU A 22 -12.29 0.27 2.93
N ALA A 23 -11.95 -1.00 2.64
CA ALA A 23 -12.02 -2.08 3.62
C ALA A 23 -11.06 -1.84 4.80
N SER A 24 -9.92 -1.21 4.55
CA SER A 24 -8.96 -0.78 5.59
C SER A 24 -9.42 0.48 6.34
N GLY A 25 -10.54 1.09 5.96
CA GLY A 25 -11.09 2.28 6.61
C GLY A 25 -10.37 3.58 6.27
N ILE A 26 -9.55 3.61 5.21
CA ILE A 26 -8.87 4.82 4.74
C ILE A 26 -9.92 5.88 4.35
N LYS A 27 -9.63 7.12 4.72
CA LYS A 27 -10.44 8.29 4.42
C LYS A 27 -9.66 9.30 3.58
N LYS A 28 -10.40 10.20 2.93
CA LYS A 28 -9.80 11.33 2.21
C LYS A 28 -8.86 12.10 3.13
N GLY A 29 -7.64 12.35 2.67
CA GLY A 29 -6.59 13.01 3.46
C GLY A 29 -5.71 12.09 4.30
N ASP A 30 -6.08 10.82 4.50
CA ASP A 30 -5.19 9.85 5.15
C ASP A 30 -3.95 9.60 4.30
N LYS A 31 -2.82 9.32 4.96
CA LYS A 31 -1.50 9.22 4.33
C LYS A 31 -1.13 7.75 4.08
N ILE A 32 -0.68 7.45 2.87
CA ILE A 32 -0.20 6.12 2.46
C ILE A 32 1.26 6.26 2.01
N ALA A 33 2.16 5.58 2.70
CA ALA A 33 3.57 5.54 2.34
C ALA A 33 3.85 4.49 1.26
N VAL A 34 4.80 4.80 0.37
CA VAL A 34 5.27 3.87 -0.66
C VAL A 34 6.79 3.88 -0.72
N CYS A 35 7.42 2.72 -0.56
CA CYS A 35 8.88 2.58 -0.57
C CYS A 35 9.31 1.35 -1.37
N GLY A 36 9.96 1.56 -2.51
CA GLY A 36 10.39 0.47 -3.38
C GLY A 36 11.00 0.98 -4.67
N ARG A 37 11.68 0.09 -5.40
CA ARG A 37 12.24 0.41 -6.72
C ARG A 37 11.15 0.75 -7.72
N ASN A 38 11.52 1.53 -8.73
CA ASN A 38 10.66 1.84 -9.86
C ASN A 38 10.05 0.57 -10.46
N SER A 39 8.72 0.51 -10.46
CA SER A 39 7.94 -0.61 -11.01
C SER A 39 6.57 -0.12 -11.46
N SER A 40 5.90 -0.89 -12.31
CA SER A 40 4.52 -0.58 -12.69
C SER A 40 3.57 -0.63 -11.48
N HIS A 41 3.84 -1.49 -10.50
CA HIS A 41 3.07 -1.55 -9.25
C HIS A 41 3.28 -0.31 -8.39
N TRP A 42 4.50 0.24 -8.33
CA TRP A 42 4.75 1.53 -7.66
C TRP A 42 3.88 2.63 -8.25
N GLY A 43 3.85 2.74 -9.59
CA GLY A 43 3.02 3.71 -10.30
C GLY A 43 1.53 3.50 -10.07
N VAL A 44 1.08 2.24 -10.03
CA VAL A 44 -0.30 1.88 -9.69
C VAL A 44 -0.66 2.31 -8.27
N THR A 45 0.17 2.00 -7.26
CA THR A 45 -0.07 2.41 -5.87
C THR A 45 -0.14 3.92 -5.75
N PHE A 46 0.79 4.63 -6.40
CA PHE A 46 0.80 6.09 -6.44
C PHE A 46 -0.52 6.66 -7.00
N LEU A 47 -0.94 6.19 -8.18
CA LEU A 47 -2.16 6.64 -8.83
C LEU A 47 -3.42 6.25 -8.05
N ALA A 48 -3.45 5.04 -7.48
CA ALA A 48 -4.58 4.57 -6.68
C ALA A 48 -4.79 5.47 -5.47
N THR A 49 -3.73 5.76 -4.72
CA THR A 49 -3.78 6.65 -3.54
C THR A 49 -4.33 8.03 -3.92
N LEU A 50 -3.82 8.64 -4.99
CA LEU A 50 -4.28 9.95 -5.44
C LEU A 50 -5.75 9.94 -5.89
N THR A 51 -6.13 8.96 -6.69
CA THR A 51 -7.50 8.85 -7.23
C THR A 51 -8.52 8.46 -6.17
N TYR A 52 -8.09 7.84 -5.06
CA TYR A 52 -8.93 7.59 -3.89
C TYR A 52 -9.18 8.86 -3.05
N GLY A 53 -8.34 9.88 -3.20
CA GLY A 53 -8.35 11.08 -2.37
C GLY A 53 -7.49 10.99 -1.10
N ALA A 54 -6.67 9.95 -0.98
CA ALA A 54 -5.64 9.83 0.04
C ALA A 54 -4.37 10.62 -0.38
N VAL A 55 -3.46 10.83 0.56
CA VAL A 55 -2.19 11.53 0.35
C VAL A 55 -1.06 10.52 0.20
N ILE A 56 -0.34 10.57 -0.91
CA ILE A 56 0.80 9.68 -1.16
C ILE A 56 2.08 10.23 -0.51
N VAL A 57 2.82 9.35 0.19
CA VAL A 57 4.13 9.66 0.80
C VAL A 57 5.20 8.77 0.14
N PRO A 58 5.83 9.23 -0.96
CA PRO A 58 6.88 8.47 -1.62
C PRO A 58 8.20 8.54 -0.85
N ILE A 59 8.84 7.39 -0.67
CA ILE A 59 10.11 7.26 0.06
C ILE A 59 11.16 6.65 -0.88
N LEU A 60 12.35 7.26 -0.89
CA LEU A 60 13.49 6.76 -1.67
C LEU A 60 13.95 5.41 -1.09
N HIS A 61 14.02 4.38 -1.93
CA HIS A 61 14.27 3.01 -1.49
C HIS A 61 15.73 2.75 -1.07
N GLU A 62 16.64 3.65 -1.41
CA GLU A 62 18.06 3.64 -1.00
C GLU A 62 18.28 4.22 0.40
N PHE A 63 17.24 4.75 1.04
CA PHE A 63 17.37 5.21 2.42
C PHE A 63 17.59 4.04 3.38
N LYS A 64 18.42 4.29 4.40
CA LYS A 64 18.61 3.38 5.52
C LYS A 64 17.27 3.14 6.23
N ALA A 65 17.10 1.94 6.81
CA ALA A 65 15.88 1.53 7.50
C ALA A 65 15.37 2.58 8.51
N ASP A 66 16.25 3.10 9.37
CA ASP A 66 15.89 4.12 10.37
C ASP A 66 15.29 5.38 9.74
N ASN A 67 15.83 5.83 8.58
CA ASN A 67 15.28 6.98 7.87
C ASN A 67 13.90 6.68 7.29
N VAL A 68 13.70 5.47 6.76
CA VAL A 68 12.38 5.03 6.27
C VAL A 68 11.38 5.00 7.42
N HIS A 69 11.73 4.41 8.56
CA HIS A 69 10.87 4.36 9.75
C HIS A 69 10.51 5.77 10.23
N ASN A 70 11.50 6.66 10.30
CA ASN A 70 11.30 8.05 10.69
C ASN A 70 10.34 8.79 9.76
N ILE A 71 10.50 8.64 8.43
CA ILE A 71 9.60 9.26 7.45
C ILE A 71 8.18 8.71 7.58
N VAL A 72 8.04 7.39 7.69
CA VAL A 72 6.72 6.76 7.85
C VAL A 72 6.02 7.29 9.09
N ASN A 73 6.69 7.29 10.24
CA ASN A 73 6.13 7.77 11.50
C ASN A 73 5.83 9.27 11.48
N HIS A 74 6.77 10.09 11.00
CA HIS A 74 6.60 11.55 10.94
C HIS A 74 5.50 11.95 9.96
N SER A 75 5.32 11.17 8.89
CA SER A 75 4.21 11.36 7.98
C SER A 75 2.87 10.89 8.56
N GLU A 76 2.83 10.17 9.68
CA GLU A 76 1.61 9.56 10.23
C GLU A 76 0.87 8.74 9.16
N ALA A 77 1.62 8.04 8.30
CA ALA A 77 1.02 7.16 7.32
C ALA A 77 0.24 6.05 8.04
N LYS A 78 -0.94 5.71 7.52
CA LYS A 78 -1.75 4.59 8.02
C LYS A 78 -1.36 3.27 7.37
N LEU A 79 -0.93 3.31 6.11
CA LEU A 79 -0.52 2.12 5.36
C LEU A 79 0.85 2.34 4.73
N LEU A 80 1.63 1.27 4.60
CA LEU A 80 2.89 1.23 3.89
C LEU A 80 2.85 0.17 2.78
N PHE A 81 3.09 0.59 1.54
CA PHE A 81 3.40 -0.31 0.43
C PHE A 81 4.92 -0.42 0.25
N VAL A 82 5.45 -1.63 0.37
CA VAL A 82 6.89 -1.87 0.41
C VAL A 82 7.32 -2.88 -0.64
N GLY A 83 8.45 -2.62 -1.30
CA GLY A 83 9.09 -3.60 -2.18
C GLY A 83 9.85 -4.67 -1.38
N ASP A 84 9.95 -5.87 -1.94
CA ASP A 84 10.65 -7.03 -1.38
C ASP A 84 12.01 -6.70 -0.73
N GLN A 85 12.92 -6.11 -1.49
CA GLN A 85 14.29 -5.78 -1.04
C GLN A 85 14.33 -4.72 0.07
N VAL A 86 13.36 -3.81 0.06
CA VAL A 86 13.25 -2.80 1.12
C VAL A 86 12.76 -3.48 2.39
N TRP A 87 11.75 -4.34 2.27
CA TRP A 87 11.11 -5.03 3.38
C TRP A 87 12.09 -5.87 4.21
N GLU A 88 13.03 -6.56 3.56
CA GLU A 88 14.08 -7.36 4.23
C GLU A 88 14.86 -6.60 5.31
N ASN A 89 14.91 -5.27 5.21
CA ASN A 89 15.69 -4.41 6.11
C ASN A 89 14.82 -3.59 7.07
N LEU A 90 13.48 -3.67 6.98
CA LEU A 90 12.59 -2.93 7.86
C LEU A 90 12.14 -3.77 9.06
N ASN A 91 11.79 -3.08 10.14
CA ASN A 91 11.16 -3.67 11.32
C ASN A 91 9.81 -2.98 11.51
N GLU A 92 8.72 -3.72 11.43
CA GLU A 92 7.36 -3.20 11.62
C GLU A 92 7.15 -2.58 12.99
N SER A 93 7.81 -3.10 14.02
CA SER A 93 7.69 -2.59 15.40
C SER A 93 8.25 -1.17 15.53
N ALA A 94 9.13 -0.74 14.62
CA ALA A 94 9.64 0.63 14.56
C ALA A 94 8.63 1.61 13.90
N MET A 95 7.52 1.11 13.35
CA MET A 95 6.48 1.91 12.71
C MET A 95 5.10 1.60 13.31
N PRO A 96 4.87 1.93 14.60
CA PRO A 96 3.69 1.47 15.34
C PRO A 96 2.38 2.10 14.90
N LEU A 97 2.41 3.27 14.25
CA LEU A 97 1.22 3.99 13.80
C LEU A 97 0.58 3.38 12.53
N LEU A 98 1.30 2.50 11.84
CA LEU A 98 0.75 1.80 10.67
C LEU A 98 -0.35 0.83 11.11
N GLU A 99 -1.51 0.94 10.48
CA GLU A 99 -2.58 -0.05 10.55
C GLU A 99 -2.24 -1.30 9.72
N GLY A 100 -1.40 -1.15 8.69
CA GLY A 100 -0.98 -2.26 7.84
C GLY A 100 0.24 -2.01 6.96
N ILE A 101 0.89 -3.10 6.58
CA ILE A 101 2.02 -3.13 5.63
C ILE A 101 1.67 -4.11 4.51
N MET A 102 1.82 -3.69 3.26
CA MET A 102 1.49 -4.48 2.08
C MET A 102 2.70 -4.62 1.15
N MET A 103 2.89 -5.83 0.63
CA MET A 103 3.86 -6.12 -0.41
C MET A 103 3.44 -5.45 -1.72
N MET A 104 4.33 -4.65 -2.32
CA MET A 104 3.99 -3.88 -3.52
C MET A 104 3.79 -4.76 -4.76
N ALA A 105 4.43 -5.93 -4.82
CA ALA A 105 4.42 -6.79 -6.01
C ALA A 105 3.04 -7.38 -6.33
N ASP A 106 2.26 -7.69 -5.30
CA ASP A 106 0.98 -8.40 -5.40
C ASP A 106 -0.10 -7.86 -4.45
N PHE A 107 0.21 -6.83 -3.65
CA PHE A 107 -0.66 -6.23 -2.63
C PHE A 107 -1.03 -7.18 -1.50
N TYR A 108 -0.24 -8.24 -1.27
CA TYR A 108 -0.41 -9.11 -0.13
C TYR A 108 -0.12 -8.38 1.18
N ILE A 109 -0.95 -8.59 2.19
CA ILE A 109 -0.79 -7.98 3.52
C ILE A 109 0.33 -8.70 4.28
N LEU A 110 1.40 -8.00 4.63
CA LEU A 110 2.52 -8.50 5.42
C LEU A 110 2.24 -8.37 6.92
N VAL A 111 1.69 -7.23 7.32
CA VAL A 111 1.36 -6.91 8.70
C VAL A 111 -0.02 -6.28 8.73
N SER A 112 -0.83 -6.68 9.71
CA SER A 112 -2.13 -6.11 10.00
C SER A 112 -2.27 -5.81 11.49
N ARG A 113 -2.84 -4.65 11.82
CA ARG A 113 -3.10 -4.21 13.19
C ARG A 113 -4.53 -3.69 13.39
N SER A 114 -5.42 -4.01 12.46
CA SER A 114 -6.80 -3.53 12.45
C SER A 114 -7.73 -4.68 12.07
N GLU A 115 -8.78 -4.91 12.86
CA GLU A 115 -9.80 -5.92 12.57
C GLU A 115 -10.41 -5.73 11.18
N LYS A 116 -10.51 -4.47 10.72
CA LYS A 116 -10.99 -4.13 9.38
C LYS A 116 -10.04 -4.64 8.29
N LEU A 117 -8.73 -4.54 8.52
CA LEU A 117 -7.72 -5.01 7.59
C LEU A 117 -7.61 -6.55 7.59
N ASP A 118 -7.81 -7.19 8.74
CA ASP A 118 -7.91 -8.65 8.84
C ASP A 118 -9.14 -9.17 8.08
N TYR A 119 -10.29 -8.53 8.27
CA TYR A 119 -11.48 -8.83 7.48
C TYR A 119 -11.25 -8.63 5.98
N ALA A 120 -10.58 -7.52 5.61
CA ALA A 120 -10.22 -7.24 4.22
C ALA A 120 -9.33 -8.34 3.61
N ARG A 121 -8.36 -8.82 4.38
CA ARG A 121 -7.44 -9.89 3.99
C ARG A 121 -8.19 -11.20 3.70
N GLU A 122 -9.10 -11.60 4.59
CA GLU A 122 -9.85 -12.86 4.47
C GLU A 122 -10.86 -12.83 3.31
N HIS A 123 -11.44 -11.67 3.04
CA HIS A 123 -12.53 -11.51 2.07
C HIS A 123 -12.08 -10.86 0.76
N LEU A 124 -10.78 -10.65 0.56
CA LEU A 124 -10.23 -9.96 -0.61
C LEU A 124 -10.68 -10.58 -1.94
N ASN A 125 -10.65 -11.92 -2.03
CA ASN A 125 -11.12 -12.65 -3.20
C ASN A 125 -12.63 -12.48 -3.44
N LEU A 126 -13.40 -12.39 -2.35
CA LEU A 126 -14.84 -12.18 -2.41
C LEU A 126 -15.14 -10.77 -2.91
N PHE A 127 -14.49 -9.73 -2.38
CA PHE A 127 -14.69 -8.35 -2.86
C PHE A 127 -14.33 -8.17 -4.33
N ILE A 128 -13.25 -8.81 -4.78
CA ILE A 128 -12.85 -8.79 -6.19
C ILE A 128 -13.88 -9.53 -7.07
N SER A 129 -14.48 -10.61 -6.57
CA SER A 129 -15.46 -11.42 -7.32
C SER A 129 -16.87 -10.82 -7.35
N MET A 130 -17.26 -10.10 -6.29
CA MET A 130 -18.62 -9.58 -6.12
C MET A 130 -18.89 -8.34 -6.94
N GLY A 131 -17.85 -7.72 -7.52
CA GLY A 131 -18.00 -6.54 -8.37
C GLY A 131 -18.90 -5.50 -7.69
N PHE A 132 -18.52 -5.04 -6.49
CA PHE A 132 -19.01 -3.76 -5.97
C PHE A 132 -18.58 -2.67 -6.98
N LEU A 133 -19.37 -2.58 -8.06
CA LEU A 133 -19.28 -1.78 -9.28
C LEU A 133 -20.50 -0.86 -9.30
#